data_AF-A0A9D1HUV7-F1
#
_entry.id   AF-A0A9D1HUV7-F1
#
_cell.length_a   1.000
_cell.length_b   1.000
_cell.length_c   1.000
_cell.angle_alpha   90.00
_cell.angle_beta   90.00
_cell.angle_gamma   90.00
#
_symmetry.space_group_name_H-M   'P 1'
#
loop_
_entity.id
_entity.type
_entity.pdbx_description
1 polymer ?
#
loop_
_entity_poly.entity_id
_entity_poly.type
_entity_poly.pdbx_seq_one_letter_code
_entity_poly.pdbx_strand_id
1 'polypeptide(L)'
;MRKSNIKNRISMSLFTAMMFFAGKTNVFAVDKTCEGIMSPEVLTLIKDIYNTISVMMVVALVIFGILDFIQAIAGDKDDALKKAAAKFTKRAIIVMVIILLPVILDMLLAILWPDVSSCLDDI
;
A
#
# COMPACT_ATOMS: atom_id res chain seq x y z
N MET A 1 28.44 -1.79 -24.79
CA MET A 1 28.24 -1.62 -23.34
C MET A 1 27.38 -0.37 -23.03
N ARG A 2 26.04 -0.45 -23.14
CA ARG A 2 25.16 0.71 -22.81
C ARG A 2 23.75 0.29 -22.35
N LYS A 3 23.62 -0.82 -21.60
CA LYS A 3 22.31 -1.29 -21.09
C LYS A 3 22.09 -1.01 -19.59
N SER A 4 23.16 -0.91 -18.78
CA SER A 4 23.01 -0.77 -17.32
C SER A 4 22.67 0.67 -16.86
N ASN A 5 23.22 1.69 -17.52
CA ASN A 5 22.96 3.09 -17.19
C ASN A 5 21.54 3.56 -17.57
N ILE A 6 20.87 2.90 -18.52
CA ILE A 6 19.51 3.27 -18.93
C ILE A 6 18.44 2.69 -18.00
N LYS A 7 18.66 1.45 -17.51
CA LYS A 7 17.79 0.79 -16.51
C LYS A 7 17.78 1.56 -15.18
N ASN A 8 18.93 2.07 -14.74
CA ASN A 8 19.04 2.83 -13.49
C ASN A 8 18.38 4.22 -13.60
N ARG A 9 18.46 4.88 -14.77
CA ARG A 9 17.80 6.18 -15.00
C ARG A 9 16.29 6.07 -15.20
N ILE A 10 15.81 5.05 -15.90
CA ILE A 10 14.37 4.79 -16.06
C ILE A 10 13.75 4.38 -14.72
N SER A 11 14.41 3.52 -13.94
CA SER A 11 13.98 3.18 -12.59
C SER A 11 13.92 4.40 -11.67
N MET A 12 14.92 5.29 -11.72
CA MET A 12 14.97 6.49 -10.89
C MET A 12 13.95 7.56 -11.31
N SER A 13 13.71 7.73 -12.61
CA SER A 13 12.68 8.64 -13.15
C SER A 13 11.26 8.12 -12.90
N LEU A 14 11.02 6.80 -13.00
CA LEU A 14 9.73 6.20 -12.60
C LEU A 14 9.48 6.33 -11.10
N PHE A 15 10.52 6.11 -10.28
CA PHE A 15 10.44 6.23 -8.83
C PHE A 15 10.07 7.66 -8.40
N THR A 16 10.69 8.67 -9.02
CA THR A 16 10.40 10.09 -8.75
C THR A 16 9.01 10.52 -9.25
N ALA A 17 8.59 10.10 -10.45
CA ALA A 17 7.24 10.39 -10.95
C ALA A 17 6.14 9.72 -10.10
N MET A 18 6.39 8.50 -9.61
CA MET A 18 5.43 7.74 -8.81
C MET A 18 5.28 8.29 -7.38
N MET A 19 6.38 8.71 -6.74
CA MET A 19 6.29 9.42 -5.46
C MET A 19 5.60 10.78 -5.58
N PHE A 20 5.76 11.48 -6.70
CA PHE A 20 5.08 12.75 -6.96
C PHE A 20 3.56 12.58 -7.13
N PHE A 21 3.12 11.44 -7.69
CA PHE A 21 1.71 11.08 -7.82
C PHE A 21 1.10 10.59 -6.49
N ALA A 22 1.84 9.79 -5.71
CA ALA A 22 1.41 9.32 -4.39
C ALA A 22 1.26 10.46 -3.36
N GLY A 23 2.09 11.52 -3.46
CA GLY A 23 2.03 12.68 -2.57
C GLY A 23 0.80 13.58 -2.73
N LYS A 24 -0.08 13.32 -3.72
CA LYS A 24 -1.30 14.14 -3.97
C LYS A 24 -2.61 13.38 -3.80
N THR A 25 -2.60 12.12 -3.36
CA THR A 25 -3.83 11.35 -3.19
C THR A 25 -4.22 11.28 -1.72
N ASN A 26 -5.24 12.04 -1.33
CA ASN A 26 -5.94 11.85 -0.06
C ASN A 26 -6.90 10.66 -0.28
N VAL A 27 -6.38 9.43 -0.15
CA VAL A 27 -7.18 8.22 -0.37
C VAL A 27 -8.08 7.86 0.82
N PHE A 28 -7.83 8.45 2.00
CA PHE A 28 -8.75 8.39 3.14
C PHE A 28 -9.06 9.80 3.66
N ALA A 29 -10.30 10.25 3.48
CA ALA A 29 -10.89 11.32 4.27
C ALA A 29 -11.54 10.63 5.49
N VAL A 30 -11.16 11.07 6.70
CA VAL A 30 -11.70 10.62 8.00
C VAL A 30 -12.38 11.87 8.47
N ASP A 31 -13.66 11.75 8.75
CA ASP A 31 -14.39 12.78 9.45
C ASP A 31 -14.26 12.61 10.98
N LYS A 32 -14.29 13.72 11.71
CA LYS A 32 -13.93 13.80 13.14
C LYS A 32 -15.08 13.41 14.07
N THR A 33 -15.70 12.25 13.87
CA THR A 33 -16.98 11.91 14.52
C THR A 33 -16.86 11.21 15.88
N CYS A 34 -15.64 10.92 16.36
CA CYS A 34 -15.40 9.98 17.46
C CYS A 34 -14.89 10.59 18.78
N GLU A 35 -15.17 11.88 19.01
CA GLU A 35 -14.70 12.65 20.17
C GLU A 35 -15.12 12.08 21.55
N GLY A 36 -15.95 11.03 21.61
CA GLY A 36 -16.43 10.40 22.86
C GLY A 36 -15.64 9.17 23.36
N ILE A 37 -14.82 8.52 22.53
CA ILE A 37 -14.06 7.30 22.89
C ILE A 37 -12.55 7.53 22.88
N MET A 38 -12.07 8.38 21.96
CA MET A 38 -10.67 8.80 21.88
C MET A 38 -10.57 10.29 21.54
N SER A 39 -9.53 10.96 22.05
CA SER A 39 -9.26 12.36 21.69
C SER A 39 -9.12 12.50 20.18
N PRO A 40 -9.68 13.55 19.55
CA PRO A 40 -9.61 13.77 18.10
C PRO A 40 -8.16 13.82 17.59
N GLU A 41 -7.23 14.27 18.42
CA GLU A 41 -5.79 14.31 18.11
C GLU A 41 -5.22 12.90 17.85
N VAL A 42 -5.62 11.91 18.66
CA VAL A 42 -5.13 10.52 18.55
C VAL A 42 -5.66 9.86 17.29
N LEU A 43 -6.94 10.09 16.96
CA LEU A 43 -7.58 9.53 15.77
C LEU A 43 -6.97 10.07 14.48
N THR A 44 -6.72 11.39 14.43
CA THR A 44 -6.03 11.99 13.28
C THR A 44 -4.62 11.41 13.10
N LEU A 45 -3.90 11.14 14.19
CA LEU A 45 -2.56 10.56 14.14
C LEU A 45 -2.57 9.12 13.61
N ILE A 46 -3.48 8.28 14.13
CA ILE A 46 -3.62 6.87 13.71
C ILE A 46 -3.95 6.80 12.23
N LYS A 47 -4.88 7.64 11.78
CA LYS A 47 -5.28 7.65 10.38
C LYS A 47 -4.19 8.17 9.46
N ASP A 48 -3.52 9.27 9.80
CA ASP A 48 -2.43 9.78 8.97
C ASP A 48 -1.33 8.72 8.80
N ILE A 49 -1.02 7.99 9.88
CA ILE A 49 -0.06 6.89 9.85
C ILE A 49 -0.57 5.73 8.99
N TYR A 50 -1.81 5.28 9.19
CA TYR A 50 -2.40 4.17 8.44
C TYR A 50 -2.46 4.49 6.93
N ASN A 51 -3.00 5.66 6.57
CA ASN A 51 -3.08 6.09 5.17
C ASN A 51 -1.68 6.24 4.54
N THR A 52 -0.72 6.82 5.28
CA THR A 52 0.67 6.92 4.81
C THR A 52 1.27 5.54 4.56
N ILE A 53 1.13 4.60 5.48
CA ILE A 53 1.66 3.23 5.35
C ILE A 53 0.99 2.50 4.20
N SER A 54 -0.34 2.58 4.09
CA SER A 54 -1.13 1.93 3.03
C SER A 54 -0.71 2.41 1.64
N VAL A 55 -0.58 3.72 1.44
CA VAL A 55 -0.09 4.29 0.17
C VAL A 55 1.36 3.85 -0.11
N MET A 56 2.25 3.93 0.88
CA MET A 56 3.65 3.52 0.74
C MET A 56 3.78 2.03 0.36
N MET A 57 2.96 1.17 0.95
CA MET A 57 2.95 -0.27 0.68
C MET A 57 2.49 -0.60 -0.73
N VAL A 58 1.42 0.03 -1.22
CA VAL A 58 0.91 -0.16 -2.59
C VAL A 58 1.95 0.32 -3.61
N VAL A 59 2.57 1.47 -3.36
CA VAL A 59 3.63 2.00 -4.22
C VAL A 59 4.84 1.07 -4.24
N ALA A 60 5.29 0.61 -3.07
CA ALA A 60 6.39 -0.35 -2.95
C ALA A 60 6.08 -1.65 -3.71
N LEU A 61 4.85 -2.15 -3.63
CA LEU A 61 4.42 -3.35 -4.34
C LEU A 61 4.58 -3.22 -5.85
N VAL A 62 4.13 -2.12 -6.43
CA VAL A 62 4.22 -1.88 -7.88
C VAL A 62 5.69 -1.76 -8.30
N ILE A 63 6.51 -1.02 -7.56
CA ILE A 63 7.92 -0.82 -7.89
C ILE A 63 8.68 -2.15 -7.78
N PHE A 64 8.52 -2.88 -6.68
CA PHE A 64 9.15 -4.19 -6.52
C PHE A 64 8.67 -5.20 -7.56
N GLY A 65 7.38 -5.16 -7.93
CA GLY A 65 6.83 -5.96 -9.02
C GLY A 65 7.55 -5.68 -10.33
N ILE A 66 7.59 -4.41 -10.75
CA ILE A 66 8.29 -4.00 -11.99
C ILE A 66 9.76 -4.43 -11.96
N LEU A 67 10.46 -4.25 -10.84
CA LEU A 67 11.86 -4.65 -10.71
C LEU A 67 12.05 -6.16 -10.81
N ASP A 68 11.19 -6.96 -10.16
CA ASP A 68 11.21 -8.42 -10.21
C ASP A 68 10.96 -8.92 -11.65
N PHE A 69 9.98 -8.32 -12.36
CA PHE A 69 9.67 -8.69 -13.74
C PHE A 69 10.75 -8.26 -14.73
N ILE A 70 11.32 -7.06 -14.62
CA ILE A 70 12.43 -6.62 -15.49
C ILE A 70 13.65 -7.53 -15.31
N GLN A 71 13.94 -7.97 -14.08
CA GLN A 71 15.04 -8.92 -13.83
C GLN A 71 14.75 -10.29 -14.45
N ALA A 72 13.50 -10.74 -14.39
CA ALA A 72 13.10 -12.02 -14.94
C ALA A 72 13.13 -12.04 -16.49
N ILE A 73 12.66 -10.98 -17.14
CA ILE A 73 12.69 -10.82 -18.61
C ILE A 73 14.14 -10.73 -19.11
N ALA A 74 15.03 -10.08 -18.36
CA ALA A 74 16.44 -9.98 -18.73
C ALA A 74 17.22 -11.30 -18.58
N GLY A 75 16.63 -12.33 -17.96
CA GLY A 75 17.29 -13.57 -17.57
C GLY A 75 17.21 -14.74 -18.55
N ASP A 76 16.47 -14.63 -19.67
CA ASP A 76 16.27 -15.68 -20.70
C ASP A 76 15.96 -17.09 -20.15
N LYS A 77 15.32 -17.17 -18.98
CA LYS A 77 14.90 -18.42 -18.34
C LYS A 77 13.41 -18.37 -18.11
N ASP A 78 12.66 -19.29 -18.71
CA ASP A 78 11.20 -19.38 -18.56
C ASP A 78 10.77 -19.50 -17.09
N ASP A 79 11.60 -20.13 -16.25
CA ASP A 79 11.36 -20.25 -14.81
C ASP A 79 11.49 -18.93 -14.05
N ALA A 80 12.25 -17.96 -14.59
CA ALA A 80 12.45 -16.68 -13.94
C ALA A 80 11.16 -15.87 -13.89
N LEU A 81 10.34 -15.92 -14.95
CA LEU A 81 9.06 -15.21 -14.99
C LEU A 81 8.08 -15.81 -13.99
N LYS A 82 7.99 -17.15 -13.93
CA LYS A 82 7.14 -17.87 -12.95
C LYS A 82 7.57 -17.55 -11.51
N LYS A 83 8.88 -17.50 -11.25
CA LYS A 83 9.43 -17.15 -9.93
C LYS A 83 9.16 -15.69 -9.55
N ALA A 84 9.26 -14.75 -10.50
CA ALA A 84 8.91 -13.36 -10.27
C ALA A 84 7.41 -13.18 -9.98
N ALA A 85 6.54 -13.85 -10.74
CA ALA A 85 5.10 -13.86 -10.49
C ALA A 85 4.77 -14.43 -9.10
N ALA A 86 5.32 -15.59 -8.73
CA ALA A 86 5.10 -16.20 -7.41
C ALA A 86 5.56 -15.30 -6.25
N LYS A 87 6.69 -14.58 -6.42
CA LYS A 87 7.15 -13.59 -5.43
C LYS A 87 6.21 -12.39 -5.34
N PHE A 88 5.80 -11.85 -6.48
CA PHE A 88 4.88 -10.71 -6.54
C PHE A 88 3.53 -11.06 -5.89
N THR A 89 2.95 -12.23 -6.21
CA THR A 89 1.69 -12.69 -5.61
C THR A 89 1.77 -12.78 -4.09
N LYS A 90 2.87 -13.32 -3.54
CA LYS A 90 3.06 -13.37 -2.08
C LYS A 90 3.07 -11.97 -1.46
N ARG A 91 3.76 -11.00 -2.09
CA ARG A 91 3.77 -9.60 -1.63
C ARG A 91 2.39 -8.95 -1.77
N ALA A 92 1.67 -9.23 -2.85
CA ALA A 92 0.32 -8.72 -3.10
C ALA A 92 -0.67 -9.19 -2.07
N ILE A 93 -0.62 -10.47 -1.67
CA ILE A 93 -1.48 -10.99 -0.61
C ILE A 93 -1.22 -10.27 0.73
N ILE A 94 0.04 -10.02 1.08
CA ILE A 94 0.39 -9.30 2.32
C ILE A 94 -0.18 -7.88 2.31
N VAL A 95 -0.01 -7.14 1.21
CA VAL A 95 -0.54 -5.77 1.08
C VAL A 95 -2.06 -5.79 1.08
N MET A 96 -2.69 -6.75 0.41
CA MET A 96 -4.14 -6.93 0.39
C MET A 96 -4.70 -7.14 1.80
N VAL A 97 -4.05 -7.98 2.63
CA VAL A 97 -4.50 -8.23 4.00
C VAL A 97 -4.39 -6.98 4.88
N ILE A 98 -3.35 -6.17 4.70
CA ILE A 98 -3.18 -4.94 5.49
C ILE A 98 -4.21 -3.87 5.11
N ILE A 99 -4.57 -3.78 3.83
CA ILE A 99 -5.67 -2.92 3.35
C ILE A 99 -7.03 -3.45 3.80
N LEU A 100 -7.17 -4.77 3.93
CA LEU A 100 -8.40 -5.41 4.40
C LEU A 100 -8.56 -5.37 5.93
N LEU A 101 -7.50 -5.04 6.66
CA LEU A 101 -7.51 -4.98 8.12
C LEU A 101 -8.60 -4.04 8.69
N PRO A 102 -8.77 -2.78 8.24
CA PRO A 102 -9.86 -1.91 8.72
C PRO A 102 -11.21 -2.59 8.51
N VAL A 103 -11.50 -3.11 7.32
CA VAL A 103 -12.77 -3.80 7.02
C VAL A 103 -13.07 -4.97 7.98
N ILE A 104 -12.06 -5.74 8.36
CA ILE A 104 -12.23 -6.85 9.31
C ILE A 104 -12.46 -6.32 10.73
N LEU A 105 -11.76 -5.25 11.12
CA LEU A 105 -11.95 -4.60 12.40
C LEU A 105 -13.35 -3.98 12.51
N ASP A 106 -13.84 -3.33 11.45
CA ASP A 106 -15.18 -2.74 11.36
C ASP A 106 -16.24 -3.81 11.54
N MET A 107 -16.10 -4.93 10.83
CA MET A 107 -17.05 -6.04 10.92
C MET A 107 -17.08 -6.66 12.33
N LEU A 108 -15.92 -6.77 12.99
CA LEU A 108 -15.83 -7.30 14.35
C LEU A 108 -16.41 -6.32 15.38
N LEU A 109 -16.13 -5.03 15.22
CA LEU A 109 -16.61 -3.98 16.12
C LEU A 109 -18.10 -3.73 15.94
N ALA A 110 -18.63 -3.80 14.72
CA ALA A 110 -20.07 -3.70 14.45
C ALA A 110 -20.90 -4.76 15.21
N ILE A 111 -20.33 -5.95 15.43
CA ILE A 111 -21.00 -7.04 16.14
C ILE A 111 -20.84 -6.93 17.66
N LEU A 112 -19.64 -6.60 18.14
CA LEU A 112 -19.32 -6.59 19.58
C LEU A 112 -19.69 -5.27 20.27
N TRP A 113 -19.47 -4.16 19.59
CA TRP A 113 -19.70 -2.80 20.09
C TRP A 113 -20.16 -1.88 18.96
N PRO A 114 -21.46 -1.88 18.64
CA PRO A 114 -21.99 -1.08 17.54
C PRO A 114 -21.68 0.42 17.68
N ASP A 115 -21.58 0.94 18.90
CA ASP A 115 -21.30 2.36 19.17
C ASP A 115 -19.88 2.83 18.77
N VAL A 116 -18.92 1.92 18.57
CA VAL A 116 -17.56 2.23 18.08
C VAL A 116 -17.33 1.83 16.62
N SER A 117 -18.27 1.12 15.99
CA SER A 117 -18.13 0.71 14.59
C SER A 117 -18.21 1.89 13.61
N SER A 118 -19.06 2.88 13.91
CA SER A 118 -19.21 4.12 13.13
C SER A 118 -17.97 5.03 13.14
N CYS A 119 -16.89 4.63 13.82
CA CYS A 119 -15.65 5.39 13.98
C CYS A 119 -14.50 4.90 13.10
N LEU A 120 -14.57 3.66 12.62
CA LEU A 120 -13.55 3.11 11.74
C LEU A 120 -13.98 3.12 10.27
N ASP A 121 -15.26 3.31 9.98
CA ASP A 121 -15.77 3.52 8.61
C ASP A 121 -15.09 4.71 7.89
N ASP A 122 -14.44 5.58 8.66
CA ASP A 122 -13.71 6.75 8.21
C ASP A 122 -12.21 6.47 7.90
N ILE A 123 -11.59 5.35 8.36
CA ILE A 123 -10.13 5.03 8.33
C ILE A 123 -9.66 4.23 7.12
#